data_AF-A0AAW5JN96-F1
#
_entry.id   AF-A0AAW5JN96-F1
#
_cell.length_a   1.000
_cell.length_b   1.000
_cell.length_c   1.000
_cell.angle_alpha   90.00
_cell.angle_beta   90.00
_cell.angle_gamma   90.00
#
_symmetry.space_group_name_H-M   'P 1'
#
loop_
_entity.id
_entity.type
_entity.pdbx_description
1 polymer ?
#
loop_
_entity_poly.entity_id
_entity_poly.type
_entity_poly.pdbx_seq_one_letter_code
_entity_poly.pdbx_strand_id
1 'polypeptide(L)'
;MLTLTFFAFALLVGAVCLVLALVAGVILTVIGLPLALLFGFLPWLLKIAGVVLLIKGLLDQPFRWENLLPAVGAFLLAALIGWIF
;
A
#
# COMPACT_ATOMS: atom_id res chain seq x y z
N MET A 1 -51.16 12.24 -5.52
CA MET A 1 -50.48 11.33 -6.47
C MET A 1 -49.06 11.78 -6.78
N LEU A 2 -48.81 13.06 -7.13
CA LEU A 2 -47.48 13.60 -7.44
C LEU A 2 -46.44 13.43 -6.31
N THR A 3 -46.81 13.69 -5.06
CA THR A 3 -45.90 13.59 -3.90
C THR A 3 -45.43 12.16 -3.61
N LEU A 4 -46.29 11.16 -3.82
CA LEU A 4 -45.99 9.75 -3.60
C LEU A 4 -45.07 9.19 -4.69
N THR A 5 -45.20 9.66 -5.93
CA THR A 5 -44.30 9.30 -7.03
C THR A 5 -42.90 9.92 -6.88
N PHE A 6 -42.80 11.18 -6.40
CA PHE A 6 -41.51 11.81 -6.09
C PHE A 6 -40.77 11.07 -4.96
N PHE A 7 -41.48 10.68 -3.91
CA PHE A 7 -40.91 9.91 -2.81
C PHE A 7 -40.40 8.53 -3.27
N ALA A 8 -41.21 7.81 -4.07
CA ALA A 8 -40.80 6.51 -4.62
C ALA A 8 -39.56 6.60 -5.53
N PHE A 9 -39.46 7.66 -6.35
CA PHE A 9 -38.30 7.90 -7.21
C PHE A 9 -37.03 8.17 -6.40
N ALA A 10 -37.10 9.01 -5.36
CA ALA A 10 -35.97 9.29 -4.49
C ALA A 10 -35.45 8.03 -3.78
N LEU A 11 -36.36 7.16 -3.33
CA LEU A 11 -36.02 5.88 -2.68
C LEU A 11 -35.33 4.92 -3.65
N LEU A 12 -35.78 4.87 -4.91
CA LEU A 12 -35.20 4.02 -5.94
C LEU A 12 -33.78 4.50 -6.32
N VAL A 13 -33.59 5.81 -6.52
CA VAL A 13 -32.27 6.40 -6.78
C VAL A 13 -31.34 6.19 -5.59
N GLY A 14 -31.82 6.40 -4.36
CA GLY A 14 -31.06 6.16 -3.14
C GLY A 14 -30.61 4.70 -3.00
N ALA A 15 -31.50 3.74 -3.27
CA ALA A 15 -31.18 2.32 -3.25
C ALA A 15 -30.12 1.94 -4.31
N VAL A 16 -30.26 2.45 -5.54
CA VAL A 16 -29.28 2.22 -6.61
C VAL A 16 -27.91 2.82 -6.25
N CYS A 17 -27.88 4.04 -5.71
CA CYS A 17 -26.66 4.69 -5.28
C CYS A 17 -25.97 3.91 -4.15
N LEU A 18 -26.75 3.41 -3.17
CA LEU A 18 -26.23 2.59 -2.08
C LEU A 18 -25.63 1.29 -2.60
N VAL A 19 -26.30 0.60 -3.53
CA VAL A 19 -25.78 -0.62 -4.17
C VAL A 19 -24.48 -0.33 -4.93
N LEU A 20 -24.43 0.74 -5.72
CA LEU A 20 -23.23 1.15 -6.46
C LEU A 20 -22.06 1.47 -5.52
N ALA A 21 -22.32 2.19 -4.43
CA ALA A 21 -21.29 2.50 -3.43
C ALA A 21 -20.75 1.24 -2.76
N LEU A 22 -21.63 0.28 -2.44
CA LEU A 22 -21.26 -0.99 -1.83
C LEU A 22 -20.41 -1.84 -2.80
N VAL A 23 -20.82 -1.93 -4.07
CA VAL A 23 -20.06 -2.63 -5.12
C VAL A 23 -18.70 -1.97 -5.33
N ALA A 24 -18.63 -0.65 -5.44
CA ALA A 24 -17.38 0.08 -5.56
C ALA A 24 -16.47 -0.16 -4.35
N GLY A 25 -17.02 -0.12 -3.13
CA GLY A 25 -16.29 -0.42 -1.90
C GLY A 25 -15.73 -1.84 -1.87
N VAL A 26 -16.51 -2.83 -2.32
CA VAL A 26 -16.05 -4.22 -2.43
C VAL A 26 -14.94 -4.34 -3.48
N ILE A 27 -15.07 -3.73 -4.65
CA ILE A 27 -14.02 -3.77 -5.69
C ILE A 27 -12.73 -3.13 -5.17
N LEU A 28 -12.84 -1.96 -4.53
CA LEU A 28 -11.69 -1.26 -3.97
C LEU A 28 -11.04 -2.03 -2.82
N THR A 29 -11.80 -2.74 -1.99
CA THR A 29 -11.22 -3.58 -0.93
C THR A 29 -10.57 -4.84 -1.51
N VAL A 30 -11.18 -5.49 -2.51
CA VAL A 30 -10.61 -6.68 -3.17
C VAL A 30 -9.29 -6.36 -3.87
N ILE A 31 -9.13 -5.16 -4.45
CA ILE A 31 -7.91 -4.73 -5.13
C ILE A 31 -6.94 -4.05 -4.16
N GLY A 32 -7.45 -3.23 -3.25
CA GLY A 32 -6.66 -2.44 -2.31
C GLY A 32 -6.04 -3.29 -1.20
N LEU A 33 -6.72 -4.34 -0.73
CA LEU A 33 -6.21 -5.23 0.30
C LEU A 33 -4.94 -6.01 -0.14
N PRO A 34 -4.89 -6.69 -1.31
CA PRO A 34 -3.66 -7.35 -1.76
C PRO A 34 -2.56 -6.34 -2.07
N LEU A 35 -2.90 -5.13 -2.56
CA LEU A 35 -1.93 -4.07 -2.80
C LEU A 35 -1.33 -3.55 -1.48
N ALA A 36 -2.15 -3.31 -0.47
CA ALA A 36 -1.72 -2.91 0.87
C ALA A 36 -0.86 -3.99 1.53
N LEU A 37 -1.23 -5.27 1.36
CA LEU A 37 -0.42 -6.38 1.86
C LEU A 37 0.94 -6.43 1.16
N LEU A 38 0.98 -6.30 -0.16
CA LEU A 38 2.23 -6.29 -0.94
C LEU A 38 3.15 -5.13 -0.51
N PHE A 39 2.62 -3.91 -0.40
CA PHE A 39 3.39 -2.75 0.06
C PHE A 39 3.78 -2.85 1.54
N GLY A 40 3.00 -3.52 2.39
CA GLY A 40 3.37 -3.80 3.78
C GLY A 40 4.51 -4.82 3.92
N PHE A 41 4.62 -5.79 2.99
CA PHE A 41 5.74 -6.73 2.96
C PHE A 41 7.02 -6.17 2.32
N LEU A 42 6.89 -5.15 1.46
CA LEU A 42 8.00 -4.48 0.79
C LEU A 42 9.08 -3.93 1.76
N PRO A 43 8.76 -3.19 2.84
CA PRO A 43 9.77 -2.70 3.79
C PRO A 43 10.47 -3.82 4.55
N TRP A 44 9.81 -4.95 4.79
CA TRP A 44 10.45 -6.12 5.38
C TRP A 44 11.52 -6.70 4.43
N LEU A 45 11.20 -6.81 3.14
CA LEU A 45 12.13 -7.30 2.12
C LEU A 45 13.32 -6.34 1.91
N LEU A 46 13.06 -5.03 1.89
CA LEU A 46 14.10 -4.00 1.81
C LEU A 46 15.02 -4.00 3.03
N LYS A 47 14.51 -4.26 4.24
CA LYS A 47 15.35 -4.44 5.45
C LYS A 47 16.29 -5.63 5.31
N ILE A 48 15.79 -6.78 4.82
CA ILE A 48 16.63 -7.96 4.58
C ILE A 48 17.70 -7.66 3.53
N ALA A 49 17.32 -7.04 2.41
CA ALA A 49 18.27 -6.63 1.38
C ALA A 49 19.32 -5.65 1.93
N GLY A 50 18.90 -4.69 2.76
CA GLY A 50 19.80 -3.77 3.45
C GLY A 50 20.81 -4.50 4.36
N VAL A 51 20.35 -5.47 5.15
CA VAL A 51 21.23 -6.29 6.02
C VAL A 51 22.20 -7.14 5.20
N VAL A 52 21.71 -7.81 4.14
CA VAL A 52 22.56 -8.65 3.27
C VAL A 52 23.62 -7.81 2.57
N LEU A 53 23.26 -6.63 2.06
CA LEU A 53 24.19 -5.69 1.43
C LEU A 53 25.19 -5.13 2.44
N LEU A 54 24.77 -4.90 3.69
CA LEU A 54 25.65 -4.44 4.76
C LEU A 54 26.67 -5.52 5.15
N ILE A 55 26.23 -6.77 5.31
CA ILE A 55 27.12 -7.91 5.58
C ILE A 55 28.10 -8.10 4.41
N LYS A 56 27.59 -8.08 3.17
CA LYS A 56 28.44 -8.19 1.97
C LYS A 56 29.46 -7.05 1.88
N GLY A 57 29.02 -5.81 2.12
CA GLY A 57 29.88 -4.64 2.11
C GLY A 57 31.00 -4.73 3.15
N LEU A 58 30.69 -5.23 4.35
CA LEU A 58 31.65 -5.42 5.43
C LEU A 58 32.65 -6.55 5.13
N LEU A 59 32.21 -7.58 4.42
CA LEU A 59 33.04 -8.76 4.09
C LEU A 59 33.98 -8.52 2.91
N ASP A 60 33.58 -7.72 1.91
CA ASP A 60 34.42 -7.37 0.73
C ASP A 60 35.54 -6.39 1.10
N GLN A 61 35.23 -5.26 1.74
CA GLN A 61 36.22 -4.29 2.26
C GLN A 61 35.62 -3.55 3.47
N PRO A 62 36.20 -3.68 4.68
CA PRO A 62 35.49 -3.35 5.92
C PRO A 62 35.08 -1.88 6.10
N PHE A 63 35.52 -0.93 5.26
CA PHE A 63 35.19 0.51 5.41
C PHE A 63 35.25 1.32 4.09
N ARG A 64 34.65 0.83 2.99
CA ARG A 64 34.41 1.68 1.81
C ARG A 64 32.96 2.16 1.75
N TRP A 65 32.78 3.47 1.87
CA TRP A 65 31.48 4.15 1.84
C TRP A 65 30.65 3.84 0.59
N GLU A 66 31.30 3.57 -0.55
CA GLU A 66 30.66 3.16 -1.80
C GLU A 66 29.88 1.84 -1.70
N ASN A 67 30.35 0.89 -0.87
CA ASN A 67 29.66 -0.39 -0.67
C ASN A 67 28.53 -0.29 0.38
N LEU A 68 28.56 0.72 1.24
CA LEU A 68 27.57 0.95 2.30
C LEU A 68 26.39 1.82 1.84
N LEU A 69 26.60 2.69 0.84
CA LEU A 69 25.57 3.50 0.20
C LEU A 69 24.31 2.71 -0.23
N PRO A 70 24.41 1.56 -0.93
CA PRO A 70 23.22 0.80 -1.33
C PRO A 70 22.50 0.16 -0.14
N ALA A 71 23.22 -0.22 0.93
CA ALA A 71 22.61 -0.74 2.15
C ALA A 71 21.84 0.35 2.92
N VAL A 72 22.44 1.54 3.06
CA VAL A 72 21.79 2.71 3.68
C VAL A 72 20.60 3.16 2.84
N GLY A 73 20.72 3.15 1.51
CA GLY A 73 19.62 3.44 0.59
C GLY A 73 18.44 2.48 0.75
N ALA A 74 18.71 1.16 0.84
CA ALA A 74 17.67 0.16 1.06
C ALA A 74 16.98 0.33 2.44
N PHE A 75 17.73 0.66 3.49
CA PHE A 75 17.18 0.95 4.81
C PHE A 75 16.36 2.25 4.85
N LEU A 76 16.83 3.32 4.20
CA LEU A 76 16.09 4.57 4.08
C LEU A 76 14.80 4.38 3.28
N LEU A 77 14.85 3.67 2.16
CA LEU A 77 13.65 3.31 1.38
C LEU A 77 12.68 2.46 2.19
N ALA A 78 13.17 1.46 2.93
CA ALA A 78 12.33 0.67 3.84
C ALA A 78 11.65 1.54 4.91
N ALA A 79 12.38 2.51 5.48
CA ALA A 79 11.85 3.42 6.49
C ALA A 79 10.85 4.41 5.90
N LEU A 80 11.10 4.94 4.71
CA LEU A 80 10.19 5.85 4.00
C LEU A 80 8.90 5.15 3.59
N ILE A 81 9.00 3.94 3.03
CA ILE A 81 7.84 3.15 2.64
C ILE A 81 7.04 2.72 3.87
N GLY A 82 7.71 2.29 4.94
CA GLY A 82 7.04 1.97 6.22
C GLY A 82 6.57 3.17 7.03
N TRP A 83 6.87 4.40 6.61
CA TRP A 83 6.26 5.61 7.18
C TRP A 83 5.02 6.02 6.38
N ILE A 84 5.01 5.79 5.06
CA ILE A 84 3.87 6.11 4.19
C ILE A 84 2.73 5.11 4.33
N PHE A 85 3.04 3.83 4.59
CA PHE A 85 2.09 2.74 4.79
C PHE A 85 2.07 2.28 6.25
#